data_AF-A0A7V5FM05-F1
#
_entry.id   AF-A0A7V5FM05-F1
#
_cell.length_a   1.000
_cell.length_b   1.000
_cell.length_c   1.000
_cell.angle_alpha   90.00
_cell.angle_beta   90.00
_cell.angle_gamma   90.00
#
_symmetry.space_group_name_H-M   'P 1'
#
loop_
_entity.id
_entity.type
_entity.pdbx_description
1 polymer ?
#
loop_
_entity_poly.entity_id
_entity_poly.type
_entity_poly.pdbx_seq_one_letter_code
_entity_poly.pdbx_strand_id
1 'polypeptide(L)'
;MFSKLTALITITCFLFSFILAQPLQASLQARNEEEKAEHALSGLVIPYAYGRISEARYYGSGRVVIAVQDMHCHPETQRNISKIRSLLDGKYALNRIYVEGAIGPVDTSWLADAGDKELKQHIADSLVDQGRLTGSEYYSILSNRTGVLQGIEDEQLYKGAVVQLDRILEKRDSVAPVLAGMKTHLETIKEKYYNARHRKLGDLIARSKSGTVSTGKYYLLLKKYADNLGVDIEDYRNISLLLELTRMQDELSYKRIGTELQELVETLKQRLPYKAYNVL
;
A
#
# COMPACT_ATOMS: atom_id res chain seq x y z
N MET A 1 -49.08 19.56 -25.80
CA MET A 1 -47.77 20.05 -26.32
C MET A 1 -46.91 20.64 -25.19
N PHE A 2 -47.49 21.48 -24.32
CA PHE A 2 -46.82 22.10 -23.18
C PHE A 2 -46.14 21.13 -22.20
N SER A 3 -46.79 20.00 -21.86
CA SER A 3 -46.25 19.00 -20.91
C SER A 3 -45.03 18.24 -21.42
N LYS A 4 -44.88 18.09 -22.75
CA LYS A 4 -43.69 17.44 -23.35
C LYS A 4 -42.50 18.38 -23.38
N LEU A 5 -42.74 19.68 -23.59
CA LEU A 5 -41.71 20.71 -23.60
C LEU A 5 -41.15 20.94 -22.19
N THR A 6 -42.02 21.01 -21.18
CA THR A 6 -41.57 21.14 -19.78
C THR A 6 -40.76 19.94 -19.34
N ALA A 7 -41.21 18.72 -19.63
CA ALA A 7 -40.48 17.48 -19.31
C ALA A 7 -39.09 17.42 -19.99
N LEU A 8 -38.98 17.86 -21.24
CA LEU A 8 -37.71 17.91 -21.94
C LEU A 8 -36.75 18.88 -21.25
N ILE A 9 -37.22 20.08 -20.89
CA ILE A 9 -36.41 21.08 -20.17
C ILE A 9 -35.97 20.56 -18.81
N THR A 10 -36.84 19.93 -18.02
CA THR A 10 -36.44 19.37 -16.72
C THR A 10 -35.42 18.25 -16.85
N ILE A 11 -35.57 17.36 -17.85
CA ILE A 11 -34.59 16.30 -18.11
C ILE A 11 -33.26 16.91 -18.53
N THR A 12 -33.25 17.89 -19.44
CA THR A 12 -32.00 18.54 -19.87
C THR A 12 -31.32 19.27 -18.70
N CYS A 13 -32.08 19.99 -17.87
CA CYS A 13 -31.54 20.62 -16.66
C CYS A 13 -30.99 19.60 -15.67
N PHE A 14 -31.69 18.48 -15.45
CA PHE A 14 -31.24 17.42 -14.54
C PHE A 14 -29.98 16.72 -15.06
N LEU A 15 -29.93 16.37 -16.35
CA LEU A 15 -28.75 15.78 -16.99
C LEU A 15 -27.56 16.75 -16.92
N PHE A 16 -27.78 18.04 -17.15
CA PHE A 16 -26.72 19.04 -17.09
C PHE A 16 -26.22 19.26 -15.66
N SER A 17 -27.12 19.42 -14.69
CA SER A 17 -26.76 19.76 -13.31
C SER A 17 -26.22 18.57 -12.50
N PHE A 18 -26.78 17.38 -12.67
CA PHE A 18 -26.40 16.19 -11.89
C PHE A 18 -25.40 15.28 -12.60
N ILE A 19 -25.46 15.15 -13.93
CA ILE A 19 -24.60 14.17 -14.64
C ILE A 19 -23.34 14.82 -15.20
N LEU A 20 -23.41 16.08 -15.67
CA LEU A 20 -22.26 16.72 -16.32
C LEU A 20 -21.54 17.72 -15.40
N ALA A 21 -22.26 18.61 -14.73
CA ALA A 21 -21.65 19.69 -13.96
C ALA A 21 -20.88 19.19 -12.72
N GLN A 22 -21.46 18.27 -11.94
CA GLN A 22 -20.81 17.78 -10.71
C GLN A 22 -19.53 16.99 -10.98
N PRO A 23 -19.49 15.99 -11.90
CA PRO A 23 -18.25 15.27 -12.18
C PRO A 23 -17.18 16.16 -12.83
N LEU A 24 -17.59 17.09 -13.71
CA LEU A 24 -16.66 18.01 -14.33
C LEU A 24 -16.05 18.96 -13.30
N GLN A 25 -16.85 19.52 -12.39
CA GLN A 25 -16.38 20.39 -11.32
C GLN A 25 -15.47 19.64 -10.35
N ALA A 26 -15.80 18.40 -9.98
CA ALA A 26 -14.94 17.54 -9.16
C ALA A 26 -13.61 17.24 -9.86
N SER A 27 -13.62 16.95 -11.16
CA SER A 27 -12.40 16.70 -11.94
C SER A 27 -11.50 17.94 -12.08
N LEU A 28 -12.10 19.12 -12.27
CA LEU A 28 -11.39 20.40 -12.33
C LEU A 28 -10.82 20.80 -10.96
N GLN A 29 -11.55 20.52 -9.87
CA GLN A 29 -11.04 20.70 -8.52
C GLN A 29 -9.86 19.76 -8.24
N ALA A 30 -10.00 18.46 -8.51
CA ALA A 30 -8.92 17.49 -8.35
C ALA A 30 -7.65 17.89 -9.12
N ARG A 31 -7.81 18.32 -10.38
CA ARG A 31 -6.69 18.77 -11.22
C ARG A 31 -6.03 20.04 -10.68
N ASN A 32 -6.81 21.02 -10.23
CA ASN A 32 -6.28 22.23 -9.61
C ASN A 32 -5.58 21.95 -8.27
N GLU A 33 -6.06 20.95 -7.52
CA GLU A 33 -5.44 20.51 -6.27
C GLU A 33 -4.11 19.78 -6.54
N GLU A 34 -4.05 18.92 -7.56
CA GLU A 34 -2.81 18.30 -8.03
C GLU A 34 -1.79 19.35 -8.51
N GLU A 35 -2.20 20.30 -9.34
CA GLU A 35 -1.30 21.33 -9.89
C GLU A 35 -0.73 22.25 -8.78
N LYS A 36 -1.54 22.58 -7.77
CA LYS A 36 -1.08 23.33 -6.59
C LYS A 36 -0.19 22.50 -5.67
N ALA A 37 -0.46 21.20 -5.51
CA ALA A 37 0.39 20.30 -4.75
C ALA A 37 1.74 20.09 -5.45
N GLU A 38 1.76 19.96 -6.78
CA GLU A 38 2.97 19.95 -7.60
C GLU A 38 3.77 21.25 -7.45
N HIS A 39 3.10 22.40 -7.39
CA HIS A 39 3.77 23.68 -7.13
C HIS A 39 4.37 23.74 -5.72
N ALA A 40 3.67 23.22 -4.70
CA ALA A 40 4.15 23.16 -3.32
C ALA A 40 5.35 22.22 -3.14
N LEU A 41 5.45 21.16 -3.97
CA LEU A 41 6.57 20.24 -4.02
C LEU A 41 7.57 20.57 -5.15
N SER A 42 7.43 21.71 -5.84
CA SER A 42 8.08 21.99 -7.12
C SER A 42 9.58 21.69 -7.10
N GLY A 43 10.00 20.78 -7.98
CA GLY A 43 11.38 20.30 -8.09
C GLY A 43 11.78 19.18 -7.12
N LEU A 44 10.86 18.59 -6.35
CA LEU A 44 11.10 17.33 -5.63
C LEU A 44 10.65 16.19 -6.54
N VAL A 45 11.61 15.45 -7.06
CA VAL A 45 11.33 14.22 -7.81
C VAL A 45 11.54 13.05 -6.85
N ILE A 46 10.48 12.30 -6.57
CA ILE A 46 10.57 11.01 -5.87
C ILE A 46 10.80 9.94 -6.95
N PRO A 47 11.97 9.27 -6.98
CA PRO A 47 12.20 8.18 -7.91
C PRO A 47 11.15 7.08 -7.73
N TYR A 48 10.62 6.57 -8.85
CA TYR A 48 9.59 5.54 -8.83
C TYR A 48 10.04 4.26 -8.08
N ALA A 49 11.34 3.98 -8.10
CA ALA A 49 11.95 2.90 -7.33
C ALA A 49 11.82 3.06 -5.81
N TYR A 50 11.59 4.27 -5.30
CA TYR A 50 11.43 4.54 -3.86
C TYR A 50 9.96 4.69 -3.49
N GLY A 51 9.16 5.33 -4.34
CA GLY A 51 7.73 5.47 -4.12
C GLY A 51 7.05 6.37 -5.14
N ARG A 52 5.75 6.57 -4.97
CA ARG A 52 4.93 7.45 -5.80
C ARG A 52 3.91 8.19 -4.96
N ILE A 53 3.48 9.35 -5.44
CA ILE A 53 2.35 10.08 -4.87
C ILE A 53 1.07 9.35 -5.31
N SER A 54 0.27 8.90 -4.35
CA SER A 54 -1.00 8.21 -4.60
C SER A 54 -2.20 9.16 -4.52
N GLU A 55 -2.10 10.23 -3.75
CA GLU A 55 -3.15 11.23 -3.54
C GLU A 55 -2.54 12.57 -3.14
N ALA A 56 -3.14 13.67 -3.61
CA ALA A 56 -2.80 15.03 -3.21
C ALA A 56 -4.09 15.86 -3.06
N ARG A 57 -4.16 16.69 -2.01
CA ARG A 57 -5.30 17.58 -1.75
C ARG A 57 -4.85 18.92 -1.21
N TYR A 58 -5.57 19.99 -1.58
CA TYR A 58 -5.27 21.35 -1.11
C TYR A 58 -6.39 21.91 -0.23
N TYR A 59 -6.08 22.16 1.04
CA TYR A 59 -7.04 22.64 2.04
C TYR A 59 -6.93 24.15 2.32
N GLY A 60 -6.45 24.96 1.37
CA GLY A 60 -6.37 26.42 1.53
C GLY A 60 -5.25 26.91 2.46
N SER A 61 -4.29 26.07 2.80
CA SER A 61 -3.17 26.40 3.69
C SER A 61 -1.83 26.28 2.97
N GLY A 62 -0.85 27.11 3.34
CA GLY A 62 0.54 26.97 2.89
C GLY A 62 1.30 25.82 3.57
N ARG A 63 0.69 25.15 4.56
CA ARG A 63 1.29 24.02 5.26
C ARG A 63 1.13 22.75 4.44
N VAL A 64 2.24 22.10 4.13
CA VAL A 64 2.27 20.81 3.45
C VAL A 64 2.37 19.69 4.49
N VAL A 65 1.53 18.67 4.36
CA VAL A 65 1.61 17.43 5.14
C VAL A 65 1.85 16.28 4.17
N ILE A 66 2.89 15.51 4.42
CA ILE A 66 3.25 14.35 3.60
C ILE A 66 3.00 13.10 4.45
N ALA A 67 1.98 12.34 4.07
CA ALA A 67 1.73 11.02 4.63
C ALA A 67 2.46 9.97 3.78
N VAL A 68 3.30 9.15 4.41
CA VAL A 68 4.00 8.06 3.73
C VAL A 68 3.36 6.75 4.17
N GLN A 69 2.82 6.00 3.22
CA GLN A 69 2.21 4.70 3.50
C GLN A 69 3.31 3.67 3.80
N ASP A 70 3.10 2.89 4.86
CA ASP A 70 4.05 1.88 5.31
C ASP A 70 3.51 0.46 5.12
N MET A 71 4.32 -0.39 4.48
CA MET A 71 4.14 -1.84 4.51
C MET A 71 5.05 -2.40 5.59
N HIS A 72 4.48 -2.55 6.79
CA HIS A 72 5.23 -2.94 7.98
C HIS A 72 6.04 -4.22 7.78
N CYS A 73 7.25 -4.22 8.35
CA CYS A 73 8.19 -5.34 8.33
C CYS A 73 8.64 -5.80 6.92
N HIS A 74 8.31 -5.05 5.86
CA HIS A 74 8.83 -5.33 4.52
C HIS A 74 10.17 -4.60 4.30
N PRO A 75 11.32 -5.30 4.23
CA PRO A 75 12.62 -4.66 4.34
C PRO A 75 12.91 -3.64 3.23
N GLU A 76 12.54 -3.95 1.99
CA GLU A 76 12.71 -3.03 0.86
C GLU A 76 11.85 -1.77 1.03
N THR A 77 10.63 -1.92 1.54
CA THR A 77 9.73 -0.78 1.78
C THR A 77 10.31 0.12 2.86
N GLN A 78 10.79 -0.44 3.98
CA GLN A 78 11.41 0.35 5.05
C GLN A 78 12.64 1.14 4.54
N ARG A 79 13.50 0.51 3.73
CA ARG A 79 14.65 1.19 3.10
C ARG A 79 14.21 2.29 2.15
N ASN A 80 13.17 2.05 1.35
CA ASN A 80 12.65 3.04 0.42
C ASN A 80 12.01 4.24 1.13
N ILE A 81 11.28 4.01 2.22
CA ILE A 81 10.77 5.10 3.07
C ILE A 81 11.95 5.93 3.63
N SER A 82 13.04 5.29 4.06
CA SER A 82 14.24 6.03 4.50
C SER A 82 14.83 6.89 3.38
N LYS A 83 14.91 6.40 2.14
CA LYS A 83 15.36 7.19 0.98
C LYS A 83 14.44 8.38 0.71
N ILE A 84 13.12 8.19 0.78
CA ILE A 84 12.14 9.29 0.64
C ILE A 84 12.39 10.36 1.70
N ARG A 85 12.61 9.95 2.96
CA ARG A 85 12.90 10.89 4.06
C ARG A 85 14.21 11.63 3.84
N SER A 86 15.27 10.95 3.40
CA SER A 86 16.53 11.60 3.04
C SER A 86 16.37 12.64 1.94
N LEU A 87 15.56 12.37 0.90
CA LEU A 87 15.26 13.34 -0.16
C LEU A 87 14.51 14.55 0.37
N LEU A 88 13.49 14.32 1.21
CA LEU A 88 12.70 15.39 1.83
C LEU A 88 13.54 16.25 2.78
N ASP A 89 14.38 15.63 3.60
CA ASP A 89 15.25 16.32 4.54
C ASP A 89 16.33 17.14 3.83
N GLY A 90 16.95 16.58 2.79
CA GLY A 90 17.95 17.31 2.00
C GLY A 90 17.41 18.57 1.33
N LYS A 91 16.11 18.60 1.01
CA LYS A 91 15.47 19.75 0.34
C LYS A 91 14.81 20.72 1.31
N TYR A 92 14.15 20.22 2.34
CA TYR A 92 13.27 21.04 3.19
C TYR A 92 13.74 21.14 4.64
N ALA A 93 14.82 20.45 5.03
CA ALA A 93 15.34 20.39 6.40
C ALA A 93 14.23 20.06 7.41
N LEU A 94 13.83 18.79 7.46
CA LEU A 94 12.67 18.35 8.24
C LEU A 94 12.89 18.59 9.74
N ASN A 95 12.08 19.44 10.36
CA ASN A 95 12.22 19.68 11.80
C ASN A 95 11.69 18.51 12.65
N ARG A 96 10.63 17.84 12.17
CA ARG A 96 9.97 16.73 12.88
C ARG A 96 9.41 15.72 11.87
N ILE A 97 9.46 14.45 12.24
CA ILE A 97 8.88 13.32 11.53
C ILE A 97 7.98 12.59 12.51
N TYR A 98 6.69 12.52 12.18
CA TYR A 98 5.69 11.87 13.02
C TYR A 98 5.57 10.39 12.66
N VAL A 99 5.55 9.51 13.66
CA VAL A 99 5.56 8.04 13.45
C VAL A 99 4.48 7.34 14.27
N GLU A 100 3.83 6.36 13.64
CA GLU A 100 2.88 5.44 14.29
C GLU A 100 3.63 4.42 15.16
N GLY A 101 2.97 3.84 16.17
CA GLY A 101 3.57 2.81 17.02
C GLY A 101 4.55 3.32 18.09
N ALA A 102 4.65 4.64 18.28
CA ALA A 102 5.44 5.25 19.34
C ALA A 102 4.71 6.43 20.00
N ILE A 103 5.07 6.73 21.25
CA ILE A 103 4.51 7.83 22.05
C ILE A 103 5.65 8.77 22.41
N GLY A 104 5.50 10.07 22.12
CA GLY A 104 6.52 11.05 22.51
C GLY A 104 7.78 11.01 21.63
N PRO A 105 8.88 11.65 22.06
CA PRO A 105 10.15 11.60 21.34
C PRO A 105 10.68 10.17 21.21
N VAL A 106 11.17 9.81 20.01
CA VAL A 106 11.74 8.47 19.76
C VAL A 106 13.26 8.59 19.66
N ASP A 107 13.96 7.97 20.61
CA ASP A 107 15.42 8.02 20.69
C ASP A 107 16.08 6.88 19.90
N THR A 108 16.90 7.26 18.92
CA THR A 108 17.72 6.33 18.13
C THR A 108 19.22 6.53 18.31
N SER A 109 19.64 7.33 19.31
CA SER A 109 21.05 7.62 19.62
C SER A 109 21.85 6.36 19.95
N TRP A 110 21.22 5.40 20.61
CA TRP A 110 21.82 4.11 21.01
C TRP A 110 22.51 3.35 19.86
N LEU A 111 22.07 3.56 18.61
CA LEU A 111 22.72 3.00 17.42
C LEU A 111 23.38 4.06 16.54
N ALA A 112 22.83 5.28 16.48
CA ALA A 112 23.40 6.36 15.68
C ALA A 112 24.83 6.72 16.11
N ASP A 113 25.08 6.67 17.43
CA ASP A 113 26.34 7.04 18.08
C ASP A 113 27.38 5.91 18.07
N ALA A 114 27.05 4.76 17.49
CA ALA A 114 28.04 3.72 17.22
C ALA A 114 29.11 4.27 16.27
N GLY A 115 30.34 4.46 16.78
CA GLY A 115 31.40 5.21 16.10
C GLY A 115 31.90 4.62 14.79
N ASP A 116 31.59 3.35 14.50
CA ASP A 116 31.89 2.70 13.22
C ASP A 116 30.68 2.75 12.28
N LYS A 117 30.84 3.44 11.15
CA LYS A 117 29.79 3.64 10.15
C LYS A 117 29.37 2.34 9.46
N GLU A 118 30.31 1.45 9.15
CA GLU A 118 30.01 0.19 8.47
C GLU A 118 29.29 -0.76 9.43
N LEU A 119 29.78 -0.87 10.66
CA LEU A 119 29.12 -1.66 11.69
C LEU A 119 27.69 -1.17 11.96
N LYS A 120 27.51 0.15 12.07
CA LYS A 120 26.18 0.77 12.23
C LYS A 120 25.24 0.41 11.08
N GLN A 121 25.69 0.54 9.84
CA GLN A 121 24.92 0.19 8.65
C GLN A 121 24.50 -1.29 8.70
N HIS A 122 25.45 -2.19 8.99
CA HIS A 122 25.19 -3.62 9.08
C HIS A 122 24.17 -4.00 10.17
N ILE A 123 24.26 -3.39 11.35
CA ILE A 123 23.29 -3.63 12.43
C ILE A 123 21.92 -3.09 12.02
N ALA A 124 21.86 -1.87 11.49
CA ALA A 124 20.60 -1.26 11.06
C ALA A 124 19.91 -2.08 9.96
N ASP A 125 20.67 -2.55 8.96
CA ASP A 125 20.15 -3.42 7.89
C ASP A 125 19.60 -4.74 8.44
N SER A 126 20.36 -5.40 9.33
CA SER A 126 19.92 -6.64 9.97
C SER A 126 18.62 -6.46 10.76
N LEU A 127 18.47 -5.35 11.48
CA LEU A 127 17.26 -5.06 12.24
C LEU A 127 16.05 -4.76 11.34
N VAL A 128 16.26 -4.07 10.21
CA VAL A 128 15.21 -3.87 9.20
C VAL A 128 14.80 -5.19 8.57
N ASP A 129 15.76 -6.05 8.22
CA ASP A 129 15.48 -7.36 7.61
C ASP A 129 14.72 -8.30 8.57
N GLN A 130 14.90 -8.14 9.87
CA GLN A 130 14.15 -8.86 10.92
C GLN A 130 12.80 -8.21 11.26
N GLY A 131 12.45 -7.07 10.65
CA GLY A 131 11.23 -6.31 10.98
C GLY A 131 11.26 -5.67 12.37
N ARG A 132 12.45 -5.45 12.95
CA ARG A 132 12.64 -4.87 14.28
C ARG A 132 12.85 -3.35 14.25
N LEU A 133 12.99 -2.77 13.06
CA LEU A 133 13.33 -1.37 12.88
C LEU A 133 12.55 -0.82 11.70
N THR A 134 11.89 0.32 11.90
CA THR A 134 11.10 1.01 10.89
C THR A 134 12.00 1.83 9.97
N GLY A 135 11.51 2.19 8.79
CA GLY A 135 12.21 3.09 7.87
C GLY A 135 12.47 4.46 8.48
N SER A 136 11.75 4.84 9.55
CA SER A 136 11.91 6.13 10.25
C SER A 136 13.14 6.10 11.12
N GLU A 137 13.25 5.04 11.91
CA GLU A 137 14.40 4.78 12.76
C GLU A 137 15.63 4.52 11.89
N TYR A 138 15.49 3.79 10.78
CA TYR A 138 16.59 3.50 9.87
C TYR A 138 17.16 4.78 9.26
N TYR A 139 16.29 5.67 8.79
CA TYR A 139 16.68 7.00 8.35
C TYR A 139 17.38 7.79 9.48
N SER A 140 16.78 7.85 10.66
CA SER A 140 17.30 8.61 11.81
C SER A 140 18.71 8.16 12.20
N ILE A 141 18.96 6.85 12.23
CA ILE A 141 20.24 6.23 12.59
C ILE A 141 21.31 6.49 11.54
N LEU A 142 21.00 6.30 10.25
CA LEU A 142 21.99 6.45 9.19
C LEU A 142 22.33 7.90 8.88
N SER A 143 21.39 8.82 9.10
CA SER A 143 21.58 10.26 8.91
C SER A 143 22.05 11.00 10.16
N ASN A 144 22.19 10.31 11.31
CA ASN A 144 22.48 10.90 12.63
C ASN A 144 21.47 12.00 13.04
N ARG A 145 20.19 11.84 12.67
CA ARG A 145 19.10 12.79 12.94
C ARG A 145 18.24 12.33 14.13
N THR A 146 18.88 11.92 15.22
CA THR A 146 18.25 11.21 16.36
C THR A 146 17.12 11.95 17.07
N GLY A 147 17.05 13.29 16.96
CA GLY A 147 16.04 14.12 17.61
C GLY A 147 14.81 14.47 16.76
N VAL A 148 14.69 13.96 15.53
CA VAL A 148 13.60 14.37 14.62
C VAL A 148 12.34 13.54 14.74
N LEU A 149 12.41 12.35 15.33
CA LEU A 149 11.29 11.42 15.40
C LEU A 149 10.36 11.71 16.58
N GLN A 150 9.06 11.77 16.29
CA GLN A 150 8.01 12.03 17.27
C GLN A 150 6.86 11.03 17.08
N GLY A 151 6.64 10.19 18.08
CA GLY A 151 5.49 9.32 18.18
C GLY A 151 4.17 10.08 18.30
N ILE A 152 3.15 9.62 17.59
CA ILE A 152 1.78 10.18 17.59
C ILE A 152 0.73 9.19 18.12
N GLU A 153 1.16 8.06 18.68
CA GLU A 153 0.25 7.04 19.21
C GLU A 153 -0.52 7.57 20.43
N ASP A 154 -1.77 7.12 20.58
CA ASP A 154 -2.54 7.37 21.79
C ASP A 154 -2.11 6.39 22.88
N GLU A 155 -1.51 6.91 23.95
CA GLU A 155 -0.98 6.10 25.04
C GLU A 155 -2.05 5.26 25.76
N GLN A 156 -3.27 5.79 25.90
CA GLN A 156 -4.35 5.09 26.59
C GLN A 156 -4.87 3.94 25.73
N LEU A 157 -5.08 4.18 24.44
CA LEU A 157 -5.49 3.15 23.49
C LEU A 157 -4.41 2.07 23.38
N TYR A 158 -3.13 2.45 23.30
CA TYR A 158 -2.02 1.50 23.24
C TYR A 158 -1.98 0.60 24.47
N LYS A 159 -1.98 1.18 25.68
CA LYS A 159 -1.99 0.40 26.93
C LYS A 159 -3.23 -0.49 27.04
N GLY A 160 -4.39 0.01 26.62
CA GLY A 160 -5.62 -0.76 26.53
C GLY A 160 -5.46 -1.99 25.63
N ALA A 161 -4.89 -1.82 24.43
CA ALA A 161 -4.63 -2.91 23.49
C ALA A 161 -3.65 -3.95 24.05
N VAL A 162 -2.59 -3.52 24.76
CA VAL A 162 -1.64 -4.44 25.42
C VAL A 162 -2.34 -5.32 26.46
N VAL A 163 -3.20 -4.75 27.30
CA VAL A 163 -3.98 -5.53 28.28
C VAL A 163 -4.94 -6.51 27.61
N GLN A 164 -5.55 -6.14 26.47
CA GLN A 164 -6.40 -7.07 25.72
C GLN A 164 -5.58 -8.20 25.10
N LEU A 165 -4.41 -7.90 24.56
CA LEU A 165 -3.51 -8.92 24.01
C LEU A 165 -3.09 -9.92 25.08
N ASP A 166 -2.70 -9.44 26.28
CA ASP A 166 -2.34 -10.29 27.41
C ASP A 166 -3.47 -11.27 27.78
N ARG A 167 -4.71 -10.76 27.91
CA ARG A 167 -5.90 -11.60 28.16
C ARG A 167 -6.18 -12.63 27.06
N ILE A 168 -5.89 -12.29 25.80
CA ILE A 168 -6.02 -13.22 24.67
C ILE A 168 -4.96 -14.32 24.79
N LEU A 169 -3.72 -13.96 25.12
CA LEU A 169 -2.62 -14.90 25.28
C LEU A 169 -2.83 -15.85 26.46
N GLU A 170 -3.28 -15.36 27.61
CA GLU A 170 -3.63 -16.18 28.78
C GLU A 170 -4.68 -17.25 28.44
N LYS A 171 -5.67 -16.89 27.62
CA LYS A 171 -6.74 -17.81 27.21
C LYS A 171 -6.36 -18.72 26.05
N ARG A 172 -5.24 -18.48 25.38
CA ARG A 172 -4.84 -19.20 24.17
C ARG A 172 -4.82 -20.70 24.39
N ASP A 173 -4.21 -21.17 25.48
CA ASP A 173 -4.01 -22.59 25.72
C ASP A 173 -5.31 -23.32 26.08
N SER A 174 -6.29 -22.63 26.66
CA SER A 174 -7.61 -23.21 26.94
C SER A 174 -8.56 -23.13 25.75
N VAL A 175 -8.47 -22.09 24.92
CA VAL A 175 -9.34 -21.88 23.76
C VAL A 175 -8.85 -22.65 22.52
N ALA A 176 -7.53 -22.81 22.35
CA ALA A 176 -6.98 -23.49 21.18
C ALA A 176 -7.47 -24.95 21.01
N PRO A 177 -7.55 -25.79 22.06
CA PRO A 177 -8.13 -27.13 21.95
C PRO A 177 -9.61 -27.11 21.57
N VAL A 178 -10.38 -26.14 22.07
CA VAL A 178 -11.80 -25.97 21.74
C VAL A 178 -11.97 -25.63 20.25
N LEU A 179 -11.20 -24.65 19.74
CA LEU A 179 -11.21 -24.29 18.32
C LEU A 179 -10.75 -25.45 17.43
N ALA A 180 -9.74 -26.21 17.86
CA ALA A 180 -9.30 -27.42 17.16
C ALA A 180 -10.42 -28.47 17.11
N GLY A 181 -11.10 -28.70 18.24
CA GLY A 181 -12.26 -29.59 18.31
C GLY A 181 -13.40 -29.15 17.39
N MET A 182 -13.74 -27.86 17.38
CA MET A 182 -14.74 -27.29 16.47
C MET A 182 -14.36 -27.50 15.01
N LYS A 183 -13.08 -27.27 14.67
CA LYS A 183 -12.56 -27.51 13.32
C LYS A 183 -12.71 -28.97 12.91
N THR A 184 -12.36 -29.92 13.78
CA THR A 184 -12.53 -31.36 13.52
C THR A 184 -13.99 -31.71 13.28
N HIS A 185 -14.91 -31.22 14.12
CA HIS A 185 -16.35 -31.45 13.93
C HIS A 185 -16.86 -30.87 12.60
N LEU A 186 -16.38 -29.69 12.21
CA LEU A 186 -16.71 -29.10 10.92
C LEU A 186 -16.23 -29.99 9.76
N GLU A 187 -15.04 -30.58 9.83
CA GLU A 187 -14.57 -31.51 8.80
C GLU A 187 -15.45 -32.76 8.70
N THR A 188 -15.89 -33.35 9.82
CA THR A 188 -16.84 -34.48 9.81
C THR A 188 -18.18 -34.11 9.17
N ILE A 189 -18.70 -32.91 9.46
CA ILE A 189 -19.93 -32.41 8.82
C ILE A 189 -19.72 -32.23 7.32
N LYS A 190 -18.56 -31.67 6.91
CA LYS A 190 -18.22 -31.51 5.48
C LYS A 190 -18.17 -32.87 4.78
N GLU A 191 -17.55 -33.89 5.36
CA GLU A 191 -17.50 -35.23 4.76
C GLU A 191 -18.90 -35.79 4.47
N LYS A 192 -19.82 -35.61 5.43
CA LYS A 192 -21.20 -36.10 5.34
C LYS A 192 -22.06 -35.31 4.34
N TYR A 193 -21.96 -33.99 4.30
CA TYR A 193 -22.90 -33.14 3.57
C TYR A 193 -22.33 -32.48 2.30
N TYR A 194 -21.00 -32.44 2.11
CA TYR A 194 -20.43 -31.84 0.91
C TYR A 194 -20.58 -32.76 -0.29
N ASN A 195 -21.23 -32.23 -1.33
CA ASN A 195 -21.20 -32.82 -2.66
C ASN A 195 -19.85 -32.52 -3.36
N ALA A 196 -19.64 -33.10 -4.54
CA ALA A 196 -18.39 -32.95 -5.29
C ALA A 196 -18.01 -31.49 -5.60
N ARG A 197 -18.98 -30.59 -5.79
CA ARG A 197 -18.72 -29.16 -6.05
C ARG A 197 -18.21 -28.46 -4.80
N HIS A 198 -18.84 -28.70 -3.64
CA HIS A 198 -18.39 -28.14 -2.37
C HIS A 198 -16.99 -28.61 -1.99
N ARG A 199 -16.66 -29.89 -2.21
CA ARG A 199 -15.32 -30.44 -1.96
C ARG A 199 -14.27 -29.75 -2.84
N LYS A 200 -14.52 -29.61 -4.15
CA LYS A 200 -13.60 -28.90 -5.07
C LYS A 200 -13.36 -27.45 -4.68
N LEU A 201 -14.38 -26.73 -4.20
CA LEU A 201 -14.21 -25.37 -3.70
C LEU A 201 -13.41 -25.34 -2.39
N GLY A 202 -13.70 -26.27 -1.48
CA GLY A 202 -12.93 -26.45 -0.23
C GLY A 202 -11.44 -26.70 -0.49
N ASP A 203 -11.13 -27.60 -1.42
CA ASP A 203 -9.75 -27.91 -1.83
C ASP A 203 -9.04 -26.69 -2.43
N LEU A 204 -9.74 -25.90 -3.26
CA LEU A 204 -9.21 -24.67 -3.81
C LEU A 204 -8.85 -23.66 -2.72
N ILE A 205 -9.73 -23.47 -1.72
CA ILE A 205 -9.49 -22.58 -0.59
C ILE A 205 -8.31 -23.08 0.24
N ALA A 206 -8.24 -24.38 0.52
CA ALA A 206 -7.13 -24.97 1.29
C ALA A 206 -5.78 -24.78 0.58
N ARG A 207 -5.72 -25.04 -0.73
CA ARG A 207 -4.50 -24.88 -1.54
C ARG A 207 -4.05 -23.43 -1.68
N SER A 208 -4.98 -22.47 -1.65
CA SER A 208 -4.63 -21.05 -1.61
C SER A 208 -4.03 -20.68 -0.26
N LYS A 209 -4.63 -21.13 0.85
CA LYS A 209 -4.11 -20.86 2.20
C LYS A 209 -2.72 -21.46 2.44
N SER A 210 -2.41 -22.60 1.83
CA SER A 210 -1.08 -23.23 1.90
C SER A 210 -0.06 -22.62 0.92
N GLY A 211 -0.44 -21.62 0.12
CA GLY A 211 0.43 -21.02 -0.90
C GLY A 211 0.69 -21.90 -2.13
N THR A 212 0.01 -23.04 -2.26
CA THR A 212 0.17 -23.99 -3.37
C THR A 212 -0.47 -23.49 -4.67
N VAL A 213 -1.43 -22.57 -4.58
CA VAL A 213 -2.05 -21.90 -5.73
C VAL A 213 -1.74 -20.41 -5.62
N SER A 214 -1.20 -19.83 -6.69
CA SER A 214 -0.93 -18.39 -6.76
C SER A 214 -2.22 -17.58 -6.60
N THR A 215 -2.10 -16.39 -6.01
CA THR A 215 -3.24 -15.50 -5.76
C THR A 215 -4.05 -15.22 -7.03
N GLY A 216 -3.40 -14.87 -8.13
CA GLY A 216 -4.10 -14.62 -9.41
C GLY A 216 -4.88 -15.85 -9.90
N LYS A 217 -4.28 -17.04 -9.87
CA LYS A 217 -4.94 -18.29 -10.26
C LYS A 217 -6.11 -18.65 -9.33
N TYR A 218 -5.98 -18.39 -8.03
CA TYR A 218 -7.05 -18.60 -7.06
C TYR A 218 -8.28 -17.73 -7.36
N TYR A 219 -8.08 -16.42 -7.55
CA TYR A 219 -9.19 -15.50 -7.83
C TYR A 219 -9.82 -15.73 -9.21
N LEU A 220 -9.03 -16.11 -10.23
CA LEU A 220 -9.57 -16.54 -11.53
C LEU A 220 -10.51 -17.74 -11.39
N LEU A 221 -10.11 -18.74 -10.60
CA LEU A 221 -10.94 -19.92 -10.36
C LEU A 221 -12.18 -19.56 -9.53
N LEU A 222 -12.06 -18.70 -8.52
CA LEU A 222 -13.21 -18.19 -7.75
C LEU A 222 -14.20 -17.44 -8.63
N LYS A 223 -13.72 -16.56 -9.53
CA LYS A 223 -14.59 -15.88 -10.50
C LYS A 223 -15.39 -16.89 -11.31
N LYS A 224 -14.74 -17.94 -11.82
CA LYS A 224 -15.44 -19.01 -12.56
C LYS A 224 -16.50 -19.70 -11.69
N TYR A 225 -16.27 -19.89 -10.40
CA TYR A 225 -17.30 -20.40 -9.48
C TYR A 225 -18.46 -19.41 -9.32
N ALA A 226 -18.17 -18.13 -9.15
CA ALA A 226 -19.18 -17.07 -9.01
C ALA A 226 -20.05 -16.97 -10.27
N ASP A 227 -19.43 -16.91 -11.46
CA ASP A 227 -20.12 -16.86 -12.76
C ASP A 227 -21.08 -18.04 -12.93
N ASN A 228 -20.64 -19.26 -12.58
CA ASN A 228 -21.47 -20.48 -12.66
C ASN A 228 -22.65 -20.50 -11.68
N LEU A 229 -22.58 -19.72 -10.61
CA LEU A 229 -23.62 -19.61 -9.58
C LEU A 229 -24.48 -18.35 -9.76
N GLY A 230 -24.18 -17.50 -10.74
CA GLY A 230 -24.84 -16.21 -10.93
C GLY A 230 -24.56 -15.23 -9.78
N VAL A 231 -23.42 -15.39 -9.09
CA VAL A 231 -22.99 -14.46 -8.03
C VAL A 231 -22.29 -13.29 -8.69
N ASP A 232 -22.90 -12.11 -8.57
CA ASP A 232 -22.29 -10.88 -9.01
C ASP A 232 -21.10 -10.51 -8.09
N ILE A 233 -20.00 -10.14 -8.72
CA ILE A 233 -18.78 -9.70 -8.03
C ILE A 233 -18.34 -8.29 -8.44
N GLU A 234 -19.13 -7.57 -9.22
CA GLU A 234 -18.79 -6.23 -9.73
C GLU A 234 -18.57 -5.22 -8.61
N ASP A 235 -19.30 -5.34 -7.50
CA ASP A 235 -19.14 -4.51 -6.30
C ASP A 235 -17.75 -4.67 -5.65
N TYR A 236 -17.02 -5.75 -5.94
CA TYR A 236 -15.70 -6.01 -5.39
C TYR A 236 -14.59 -5.46 -6.29
N ARG A 237 -14.50 -4.13 -6.39
CA ARG A 237 -13.53 -3.41 -7.23
C ARG A 237 -12.10 -3.97 -7.18
N ASN A 238 -11.58 -4.29 -5.99
CA ASN A 238 -10.21 -4.79 -5.84
C ASN A 238 -10.01 -6.19 -6.44
N ILE A 239 -11.05 -7.04 -6.44
CA ILE A 239 -11.00 -8.35 -7.09
C ILE A 239 -10.97 -8.15 -8.61
N SER A 240 -11.81 -7.25 -9.13
CA SER A 240 -11.83 -6.90 -10.56
C SER A 240 -10.46 -6.37 -11.03
N LEU A 241 -9.87 -5.43 -10.27
CA LEU A 241 -8.53 -4.91 -10.55
C LEU A 241 -7.46 -6.01 -10.51
N LEU A 242 -7.51 -6.92 -9.53
CA LEU A 242 -6.57 -8.03 -9.44
C LEU A 242 -6.68 -8.98 -10.65
N LEU A 243 -7.90 -9.29 -11.09
CA LEU A 243 -8.16 -10.15 -12.24
C LEU A 243 -7.67 -9.50 -13.54
N GLU A 244 -7.91 -8.20 -13.70
CA GLU A 244 -7.39 -7.41 -14.83
C GLU A 244 -5.85 -7.40 -14.83
N LEU A 245 -5.24 -7.10 -13.69
CA LEU A 245 -3.78 -7.15 -13.51
C LEU A 245 -3.20 -8.52 -13.83
N THR A 246 -3.87 -9.60 -13.40
CA THR A 246 -3.43 -10.98 -13.70
C THR A 246 -3.46 -11.24 -15.20
N ARG A 247 -4.52 -10.80 -15.89
CA ARG A 247 -4.63 -10.93 -17.36
C ARG A 247 -3.55 -10.12 -18.07
N MET A 248 -3.35 -8.87 -17.67
CA MET A 248 -2.28 -8.02 -18.23
C MET A 248 -0.90 -8.63 -18.01
N GLN A 249 -0.65 -9.23 -16.85
CA GLN A 249 0.62 -9.89 -16.55
C GLN A 249 0.86 -11.10 -17.47
N ASP A 250 -0.16 -11.90 -17.76
CA ASP A 250 -0.05 -13.04 -18.69
C ASP A 250 0.27 -12.58 -20.14
N GLU A 251 -0.10 -11.35 -20.51
CA GLU A 251 0.21 -10.73 -21.81
C GLU A 251 1.65 -10.16 -21.88
N LEU A 252 2.31 -9.94 -20.73
CA LEU A 252 3.67 -9.39 -20.68
C LEU A 252 4.70 -10.45 -21.07
N SER A 253 5.36 -10.25 -22.21
CA SER A 253 6.56 -11.01 -22.56
C SER A 253 7.79 -10.41 -21.89
N TYR A 254 8.18 -10.93 -20.72
CA TYR A 254 9.38 -10.48 -19.99
C TYR A 254 10.65 -10.46 -20.86
N LYS A 255 10.76 -11.40 -21.80
CA LYS A 255 11.87 -11.44 -22.77
C LYS A 255 11.84 -10.23 -23.71
N ARG A 256 10.66 -9.86 -24.20
CA ARG A 256 10.45 -8.72 -25.08
C ARG A 256 10.67 -7.40 -24.33
N ILE A 257 10.14 -7.27 -23.11
CA ILE A 257 10.34 -6.11 -22.24
C ILE A 257 11.83 -5.87 -21.97
N GLY A 258 12.60 -6.92 -21.66
CA GLY A 258 14.04 -6.79 -21.47
C GLY A 258 14.77 -6.30 -22.73
N THR A 259 14.33 -6.76 -23.90
CA THR A 259 14.89 -6.32 -25.20
C THR A 259 14.54 -4.85 -25.47
N GLU A 260 13.27 -4.47 -25.30
CA GLU A 260 12.80 -3.10 -25.51
C GLU A 260 13.43 -2.11 -24.51
N LEU A 261 13.63 -2.51 -23.25
CA LEU A 261 14.34 -1.71 -22.26
C LEU A 261 15.80 -1.51 -22.64
N GLN A 262 16.46 -2.57 -23.13
CA GLN A 262 17.85 -2.48 -23.57
C GLN A 262 17.99 -1.55 -24.79
N GLU A 263 17.08 -1.64 -25.77
CA GLU A 263 17.02 -0.73 -26.91
C GLU A 263 16.75 0.73 -26.50
N LEU A 264 15.86 0.94 -25.54
CA LEU A 264 15.58 2.27 -24.97
C LEU A 264 16.83 2.84 -24.29
N VAL A 265 17.49 2.06 -23.44
CA VAL A 265 18.71 2.49 -22.73
C VAL A 265 19.82 2.82 -23.72
N GLU A 266 20.04 2.01 -24.76
CA GLU A 266 21.01 2.31 -25.81
C GLU A 266 20.66 3.59 -26.58
N THR A 267 19.38 3.80 -26.90
CA THR A 267 18.91 5.03 -27.55
C THR A 267 19.13 6.26 -26.66
N LEU A 268 18.89 6.14 -25.36
CA LEU A 268 19.10 7.23 -24.39
C LEU A 268 20.59 7.54 -24.23
N LYS A 269 21.46 6.52 -24.15
CA LYS A 269 22.93 6.71 -24.10
C LYS A 269 23.46 7.49 -25.30
N GLN A 270 22.86 7.32 -26.47
CA GLN A 270 23.26 8.02 -27.70
C GLN A 270 22.82 9.49 -27.74
N ARG A 271 21.77 9.86 -26.99
CA ARG A 271 21.15 11.19 -27.07
C ARG A 271 21.33 12.05 -25.82
N LEU A 272 21.61 11.43 -24.68
CA LEU A 272 21.68 12.11 -23.39
C LEU A 272 23.08 12.00 -22.77
N PRO A 273 23.55 13.07 -22.09
CA PRO A 273 24.76 13.00 -21.28
C PRO A 273 24.61 11.96 -20.16
N TYR A 274 25.72 11.30 -19.78
CA TYR A 274 25.78 10.26 -18.74
C TYR A 274 24.98 10.58 -17.47
N LYS A 275 25.04 11.84 -17.01
CA LYS A 275 24.33 12.31 -15.81
C LYS A 275 22.80 12.21 -15.90
N ALA A 276 22.22 12.24 -17.08
CA ALA A 276 20.76 12.31 -17.27
C ALA A 276 20.09 10.93 -17.29
N TYR A 277 20.78 9.86 -17.69
CA TYR A 277 20.20 8.51 -17.72
C TYR A 277 20.66 7.61 -16.56
N ASN A 278 21.70 7.99 -15.80
CA ASN A 278 22.18 7.22 -14.64
C ASN A 278 21.26 7.34 -13.39
N VAL A 279 20.06 7.91 -13.56
CA VAL A 279 19.02 8.14 -12.54
C VAL A 279 17.72 7.37 -12.88
N LEU A 280 17.62 6.82 -14.09
CA LEU A 280 16.55 5.93 -14.55
C LEU A 280 16.82 4.51 -14.06
#